data_AF-A0A935HNG8-F1
#
_entry.id   AF-A0A935HNG8-F1
#
_cell.length_a   1.000
_cell.length_b   1.000
_cell.length_c   1.000
_cell.angle_alpha   90.00
_cell.angle_beta   90.00
_cell.angle_gamma   90.00
#
_symmetry.space_group_name_H-M   'P 1'
#
loop_
_entity.id
_entity.type
_entity.pdbx_description
1 polymer ?
#
loop_
_entity_poly.entity_id
_entity_poly.type
_entity_poly.pdbx_seq_one_letter_code
_entity_poly.pdbx_strand_id
1 'polypeptide(L)' 'MRLNNKEVAEIITRITQNLSPKQRLVFTLKELEGLEVEEISAITHLSPEKIKSNLYLAKKFIRQQFNKIFKNESERQF' A
#
# COMPACT_ATOMS: atom_id res chain seq x y z
N MET A 1 -14.73 2.91 18.32
CA MET A 1 -14.30 4.25 17.84
C MET A 1 -14.03 4.16 16.34
N ARG A 2 -14.35 5.19 15.53
CA ARG A 2 -13.95 5.23 14.11
C ARG A 2 -12.61 5.95 14.00
N LEU A 3 -11.64 5.38 13.30
CA LEU A 3 -10.40 6.08 12.96
C LEU A 3 -10.75 7.31 12.12
N ASN A 4 -10.13 8.44 12.42
CA ASN A 4 -10.25 9.61 11.57
C ASN A 4 -9.28 9.52 10.38
N ASN A 5 -9.47 10.36 9.36
CA ASN A 5 -8.69 10.31 8.13
C ASN A 5 -7.17 10.48 8.37
N LYS A 6 -6.76 11.26 9.39
CA LYS A 6 -5.36 11.48 9.72
C LYS A 6 -4.73 10.20 10.29
N GLU A 7 -5.41 9.54 11.22
CA GLU A 7 -4.96 8.27 11.80
C GLU A 7 -4.87 7.17 10.73
N VAL A 8 -5.86 7.08 9.84
CA VAL A 8 -5.82 6.15 8.70
C VAL A 8 -4.61 6.43 7.80
N ALA A 9 -4.35 7.69 7.47
CA ALA A 9 -3.21 8.08 6.65
C ALA A 9 -1.87 7.74 7.31
N GLU A 10 -1.72 7.97 8.61
CA GLU A 10 -0.51 7.62 9.37
C GLU A 10 -0.29 6.10 9.40
N ILE A 11 -1.34 5.32 9.61
CA ILE A 11 -1.28 3.85 9.59
C ILE A 11 -0.86 3.35 8.21
N ILE A 12 -1.51 3.82 7.14
CA ILE A 12 -1.15 3.44 5.76
C ILE A 12 0.30 3.81 5.47
N THR A 13 0.73 5.02 5.84
CA THR A 13 2.12 5.48 5.67
C THR A 13 3.11 4.52 6.34
N ARG A 14 2.88 4.17 7.61
CA ARG A 14 3.74 3.21 8.34
C ARG A 14 3.74 1.81 7.71
N ILE A 15 2.59 1.34 7.21
CA ILE A 15 2.51 0.04 6.54
C ILE A 15 3.29 0.07 5.22
N THR A 16 3.16 1.13 4.43
CA THR A 16 3.84 1.25 3.12
C THR A 16 5.37 1.26 3.24
N GLN A 17 5.92 1.74 4.36
CA GLN A 17 7.36 1.66 4.65
C GLN A 17 7.88 0.21 4.73
N ASN A 18 7.01 -0.74 5.09
CA ASN A 18 7.36 -2.17 5.20
C ASN A 18 7.17 -2.96 3.89
N LEU A 19 6.76 -2.32 2.81
CA LEU A 19 6.74 -2.94 1.49
C LEU A 19 8.17 -3.14 0.96
N SER A 20 8.34 -4.13 0.09
CA SER A 20 9.60 -4.23 -0.66
C SER A 20 9.81 -2.97 -1.51
N PRO A 21 11.07 -2.57 -1.80
CA PRO A 21 11.32 -1.35 -2.57
C PRO A 21 10.55 -1.29 -3.91
N LYS A 22 10.44 -2.42 -4.61
CA LYS A 22 9.69 -2.53 -5.87
C LYS A 22 8.18 -2.40 -5.67
N GLN A 23 7.64 -3.03 -4.63
CA GLN A 23 6.21 -2.91 -4.30
C GLN A 23 5.85 -1.47 -3.91
N ARG A 24 6.68 -0.83 -3.06
CA ARG A 24 6.47 0.57 -2.64
C ARG A 24 6.54 1.53 -3.82
N LEU A 25 7.54 1.36 -4.69
CA LEU A 25 7.70 2.20 -5.88
C LEU A 25 6.47 2.12 -6.78
N VAL A 26 6.07 0.90 -7.17
CA VAL A 26 4.93 0.73 -8.07
C VAL A 26 3.62 1.16 -7.42
N PHE A 27 3.42 0.87 -6.13
CA PHE A 27 2.24 1.34 -5.38
C PHE A 27 2.17 2.86 -5.34
N THR A 28 3.28 3.55 -5.07
CA THR A 28 3.34 5.02 -5.03
C THR A 28 2.95 5.60 -6.37
N LEU A 29 3.59 5.14 -7.46
CA LEU A 29 3.32 5.66 -8.79
C LEU A 29 1.87 5.42 -9.23
N LYS A 30 1.27 4.26 -8.93
CA LYS A 30 -0.11 3.98 -9.34
C LYS A 30 -1.17 4.63 -8.44
N GLU A 31 -1.03 4.49 -7.13
CA GLU A 31 -2.12 4.81 -6.19
C GLU A 31 -2.00 6.21 -5.59
N LEU A 32 -0.78 6.78 -5.53
CA LEU A 32 -0.55 8.12 -4.99
C LEU A 32 -0.38 9.15 -6.10
N GLU A 33 0.42 8.83 -7.11
CA GLU A 33 0.68 9.73 -8.25
C GLU A 33 -0.33 9.54 -9.41
N GLY A 34 -1.12 8.47 -9.39
CA GLY A 34 -2.18 8.23 -10.37
C GLY A 34 -1.70 7.83 -11.77
N LEU A 35 -0.45 7.41 -11.94
CA LEU A 35 0.11 7.04 -13.25
C LEU A 35 -0.50 5.76 -13.80
N GLU A 36 -0.57 5.66 -15.13
CA GLU A 36 -0.99 4.44 -15.80
C GLU A 36 0.14 3.39 -15.91
N VAL A 37 -0.24 2.13 -16.14
CA VAL A 37 0.70 1.00 -16.11
C VAL A 37 1.80 1.19 -17.16
N GLU A 38 1.46 1.77 -18.31
CA GLU A 38 2.36 2.10 -19.41
C GLU A 38 3.39 3.16 -19.00
N GLU A 39 2.96 4.21 -18.29
CA GLU A 39 3.84 5.27 -17.77
C GLU A 39 4.78 4.71 -16.69
N ILE A 40 4.26 3.87 -15.79
CA ILE A 40 5.04 3.18 -14.77
C ILE A 40 6.07 2.25 -15.42
N SER A 41 5.69 1.54 -16.49
CA SER A 41 6.59 0.68 -17.27
C SER A 41 7.73 1.50 -17.88
N ALA A 42 7.43 2.66 -18.45
CA ALA A 42 8.44 3.57 -19.01
C ALA A 42 9.43 4.08 -17.95
N ILE A 43 8.94 4.42 -16.75
CA ILE A 43 9.77 4.94 -15.64
C ILE A 43 10.62 3.84 -14.99
N THR A 44 10.03 2.67 -14.75
CA THR A 44 10.63 1.62 -13.92
C THR A 44 11.33 0.53 -14.71
N HIS A 45 11.13 0.49 -16.03
CA HIS A 45 11.55 -0.58 -16.94
C HIS A 45 11.06 -1.97 -16.53
N LEU A 46 9.97 -2.05 -15.74
CA LEU A 46 9.31 -3.29 -15.39
C LEU A 46 8.24 -3.62 -16.43
N SER A 47 8.08 -4.90 -16.74
CA SER A 47 6.97 -5.32 -17.61
C SER A 47 5.61 -5.06 -16.94
N PRO A 48 4.54 -4.85 -17.71
CA PRO A 48 3.19 -4.69 -17.18
C PRO A 48 2.76 -5.81 -16.22
N GLU A 49 3.17 -7.05 -16.48
CA GLU A 49 2.89 -8.20 -15.60
C GLU A 49 3.59 -8.07 -14.26
N LYS A 50 4.85 -7.64 -14.25
CA LYS A 50 5.62 -7.39 -13.02
C LYS A 50 5.00 -6.24 -12.23
N ILE A 51 4.55 -5.18 -12.91
CA ILE A 51 3.85 -4.04 -12.28
C ILE A 51 2.58 -4.52 -11.59
N LYS A 52 1.70 -5.25 -12.32
CA LYS A 52 0.46 -5.81 -11.79
C LYS A 52 0.69 -6.75 -10.60
N SER A 53 1.69 -7.63 -10.69
CA SER A 53 2.07 -8.54 -9.61
C SER A 53 2.56 -7.80 -8.35
N ASN A 54 3.43 -6.80 -8.51
CA ASN A 54 3.89 -5.97 -7.40
C ASN A 54 2.76 -5.17 -6.76
N LEU A 55 1.85 -4.58 -7.56
CA LEU A 55 0.66 -3.89 -7.04
C LEU A 55 -0.24 -4.82 -6.24
N TYR A 56 -0.52 -6.00 -6.77
CA TYR A 56 -1.35 -6.99 -6.08
C TYR A 56 -0.75 -7.36 -4.72
N LEU A 57 0.54 -7.69 -4.68
CA LEU A 57 1.21 -8.05 -3.43
C LEU A 57 1.27 -6.87 -2.45
N ALA A 58 1.50 -5.66 -2.94
CA ALA A 58 1.48 -4.45 -2.11
C ALA A 58 0.11 -4.23 -1.46
N LYS A 59 -0.97 -4.23 -2.26
CA LYS A 59 -2.34 -4.07 -1.77
C LYS A 59 -2.75 -5.17 -0.81
N LYS A 60 -2.38 -6.42 -1.10
CA LYS A 60 -2.64 -7.57 -0.23
C LYS A 60 -1.95 -7.40 1.12
N PHE A 61 -0.67 -7.02 1.12
CA PHE A 61 0.09 -6.76 2.34
C PHE A 61 -0.52 -5.61 3.15
N ILE A 62 -0.82 -4.48 2.50
CA ILE A 62 -1.40 -3.30 3.16
C ILE A 62 -2.69 -3.67 3.87
N ARG A 63 -3.61 -4.34 3.17
CA ARG A 63 -4.89 -4.79 3.74
C ARG A 63 -4.68 -5.73 4.94
N GLN A 64 -3.75 -6.67 4.84
CA GLN A 64 -3.47 -7.61 5.93
C GLN A 64 -2.92 -6.90 7.17
N GLN A 65 -1.99 -5.96 7.02
CA GLN A 65 -1.42 -5.23 8.14
C GLN A 65 -2.43 -4.26 8.75
N PHE A 66 -3.20 -3.56 7.91
CA PHE A 66 -4.25 -2.66 8.36
C PHE A 66 -5.28 -3.39 9.23
N ASN A 67 -5.77 -4.55 8.78
CA ASN A 67 -6.72 -5.36 9.55
C ASN A 67 -6.15 -5.85 10.88
N LYS A 68 -4.86 -6.17 10.95
CA LYS A 68 -4.20 -6.55 12.21
C LYS A 68 -4.16 -5.38 13.19
N ILE A 69 -3.76 -4.20 12.73
CA ILE A 69 -3.70 -2.99 13.56
C ILE A 69 -5.11 -2.62 14.04
N PHE A 70 -6.08 -2.59 13.13
CA PHE A 70 -7.46 -2.25 13.45
C PHE A 70 -8.10 -3.24 14.45
N LYS A 71 -7.85 -4.54 14.30
CA LYS A 71 -8.32 -5.56 15.25
C LYS A 71 -7.68 -5.38 16.63
N ASN A 72 -6.37 -5.17 16.68
CA ASN A 72 -5.65 -4.95 17.94
C ASN A 72 -6.13 -3.70 18.69
N GLU A 73 -6.44 -2.61 17.98
CA GLU A 73 -7.00 -1.40 18.60
C GLU A 73 -8.42 -1.61 19.14
N SER A 74 -9.21 -2.46 18.49
CA SER A 74 -10.55 -2.83 18.97
C SER A 74 -10.48 -3.68 20.24
N GLU A 75 -9.45 -4.53 20.39
CA GLU A 75 -9.27 -5.42 21.55
C GLU A 75 -8.67 -4.69 22.77
N ARG A 76 -7.82 -3.68 22.58
CA ARG A 76 -7.22 -2.87 23.66
C ARG A 76 -8.19 -1.93 24.39
N GLN A 77 -9.41 -1.79 23.88
CA GLN A 77 -10.45 -0.92 24.44
C GLN A 77 -11.41 -1.67 25.39
N PHE A 78 -11.11 -2.93 25.69
CA PHE A 78 -11.80 -3.77 26.68
C PHE A 78 -10.80 -4.24 27.75
#